data_AF-A0A3C0NML4-F1
#
_entry.id   AF-A0A3C0NML4-F1
#
_cell.length_a   1.000
_cell.length_b   1.000
_cell.length_c   1.000
_cell.angle_alpha   90.00
_cell.angle_beta   90.00
_cell.angle_gamma   90.00
#
_symmetry.space_group_name_H-M   'P 1'
#
loop_
_entity.id
_entity.type
_entity.pdbx_description
1 polymer ?
#
loop_
_entity_poly.entity_id
_entity_poly.type
_entity_poly.pdbx_seq_one_letter_code
_entity_poly.pdbx_strand_id
1 'polypeptide(L)'
;MLNGEHSLGRLYRKGAMATVRREWRGIKDTAYDFWEWARLWGMLLGTFSKDLIPAMNSALWYRWMISYFCCHGFMDKNILGLRGSNLRMSHELTYQIFRYVAENLVLLSKADRKNGNSDELNRMMVTFDEMTMGQIMAGFPDLCGIPHQLLPMFLVSEIDQLVCIPYIDAVESYGLPADTCPVPSSECGALVINALPDMGSGFISSSMPCDGSTMASSY
;
A
#
# COMPACT_ATOMS: atom_id res chain seq x y z
N MET A 1 9.81 17.27 28.90
CA MET A 1 9.29 17.90 27.66
C MET A 1 8.14 18.82 28.07
N LEU A 2 8.28 20.14 27.91
CA LEU A 2 7.31 21.13 28.42
C LEU A 2 5.93 21.11 27.74
N ASN A 3 5.75 20.30 26.68
CA ASN A 3 4.48 20.11 25.99
C ASN A 3 4.32 18.63 25.63
N GLY A 4 4.13 17.78 26.63
CA GLY A 4 3.65 16.40 26.44
C GLY A 4 2.12 16.37 26.42
N GLU A 5 1.56 15.55 25.52
CA GLU A 5 0.17 15.05 25.37
C GLU A 5 -1.02 16.04 25.43
N HIS A 6 -1.02 17.03 26.31
CA HIS A 6 -2.14 17.93 26.58
C HIS A 6 -2.45 18.96 25.47
N SER A 7 -1.57 19.18 24.50
CA SER A 7 -1.83 20.10 23.38
C SER A 7 -2.36 19.42 22.12
N LEU A 8 -2.36 18.08 22.06
CA LEU A 8 -2.85 17.31 20.91
C LEU A 8 -4.35 17.52 20.68
N GLY A 9 -5.12 17.88 21.72
CA GLY A 9 -6.55 18.20 21.62
C GLY A 9 -6.90 19.42 20.75
N ARG A 10 -5.93 20.29 20.40
CA ARG A 10 -6.11 21.34 19.38
C ARG A 10 -5.70 20.89 17.98
N LEU A 11 -4.91 19.83 17.87
CA LEU A 11 -4.51 19.25 16.60
C LEU A 11 -5.65 18.37 16.05
N TYR A 12 -6.32 17.60 16.91
CA TYR A 12 -7.43 16.73 16.52
C TYR A 12 -8.78 17.45 16.60
N ARG A 13 -9.66 17.15 15.65
CA ARG A 13 -11.05 17.62 15.68
C ARG A 13 -11.79 16.90 16.82
N LYS A 14 -12.52 17.64 17.66
CA LYS A 14 -13.29 17.04 18.76
C LYS A 14 -14.23 15.95 18.22
N GLY A 15 -14.10 14.73 18.75
CA GLY A 15 -14.90 13.56 18.34
C GLY A 15 -14.44 12.86 17.06
N ALA A 16 -13.32 13.25 16.45
CA ALA A 16 -12.76 12.60 15.27
C ALA A 16 -11.24 12.41 15.39
N MET A 17 -10.74 11.26 14.94
CA MET A 17 -9.28 11.00 14.82
C MET A 17 -8.66 11.65 13.58
N ALA A 18 -9.08 12.88 13.27
CA ALA A 18 -8.63 13.65 12.12
C ALA A 18 -7.95 14.94 12.59
N THR A 19 -6.78 15.25 12.04
CA THR A 19 -6.07 16.48 12.34
C THR A 19 -6.75 17.66 11.63
N VAL A 20 -6.96 18.77 12.34
CA VAL A 20 -7.55 20.02 11.79
C VAL A 20 -6.51 20.82 11.01
N ARG A 21 -5.23 20.63 11.35
CA ARG A 21 -4.08 21.29 10.75
C ARG A 21 -2.82 20.46 10.97
N ARG A 22 -1.80 20.67 10.14
CA ARG A 22 -0.45 20.13 10.35
C ARG A 22 0.17 20.68 11.64
N GLU A 23 1.00 19.86 12.27
CA GLU A 23 1.65 20.21 13.52
C GLU A 23 2.65 21.36 13.31
N TRP A 24 2.61 22.37 14.18
CA TRP A 24 3.62 23.42 14.18
C TRP A 24 4.87 22.97 14.92
N ARG A 25 5.98 22.81 14.20
CA ARG A 25 7.27 22.31 14.71
C ARG A 25 8.36 23.39 14.78
N GLY A 26 7.97 24.65 14.57
CA GLY A 26 8.89 25.78 14.39
C GLY A 26 9.23 26.00 12.91
N ILE A 27 9.76 27.18 12.56
CA ILE A 27 9.86 27.64 11.17
C ILE A 27 10.68 26.67 10.28
N LYS A 28 11.86 26.25 10.75
CA LYS A 28 12.77 25.40 9.96
C LYS A 28 12.16 24.01 9.68
N ASP A 29 11.71 23.34 10.73
CA ASP A 29 11.19 21.97 10.63
C ASP A 29 9.83 21.94 9.94
N THR A 30 8.99 22.96 10.15
CA THR A 30 7.69 23.06 9.46
C THR A 30 7.88 23.35 7.97
N ALA A 31 8.79 24.26 7.60
CA ALA A 31 9.08 24.54 6.18
C ALA A 31 9.63 23.30 5.46
N TYR A 32 10.49 22.54 6.13
CA TYR A 32 11.01 21.28 5.59
C TYR A 32 9.91 20.23 5.41
N ASP A 33 9.03 20.04 6.39
CA ASP A 33 7.87 19.12 6.30
C ASP A 33 6.94 19.47 5.13
N PHE A 34 6.63 20.77 4.93
CA PHE A 34 5.83 21.22 3.78
C PHE A 34 6.54 21.00 2.44
N TRP A 35 7.86 21.18 2.38
CA TRP A 35 8.63 20.94 1.17
C TRP A 35 8.63 19.46 0.79
N GLU A 36 8.91 18.56 1.75
CA GLU A 36 8.87 17.12 1.51
C GLU A 36 7.46 16.63 1.15
N TRP A 37 6.43 17.20 1.76
CA TRP A 37 5.05 16.91 1.39
C TRP A 37 4.74 17.28 -0.07
N ALA A 38 5.16 18.47 -0.51
CA ALA A 38 4.98 18.88 -1.90
C ALA A 38 5.81 18.01 -2.87
N ARG A 39 7.04 17.65 -2.48
CA ARG A 39 7.90 16.73 -3.23
C ARG A 39 7.26 15.36 -3.38
N LEU A 40 6.61 14.84 -2.34
CA LEU A 40 5.91 13.57 -2.38
C LEU A 40 4.73 13.59 -3.36
N TRP A 41 3.89 14.63 -3.30
CA TRP A 41 2.81 14.81 -4.27
C TRP A 41 3.35 14.92 -5.70
N GLY A 42 4.44 15.66 -5.90
CA GLY A 42 5.11 15.77 -7.19
C GLY A 42 5.59 14.40 -7.71
N MET A 43 6.15 13.56 -6.84
CA MET A 43 6.56 12.20 -7.19
C MET A 43 5.37 11.33 -7.56
N LEU A 44 4.30 11.32 -6.76
CA LEU A 44 3.11 10.50 -7.04
C LEU A 44 2.44 10.92 -8.34
N LEU A 45 2.22 12.22 -8.55
CA LEU A 45 1.68 12.76 -9.79
C LEU A 45 2.58 12.41 -10.98
N GLY A 46 3.90 12.57 -10.85
CA GLY A 46 4.85 12.25 -11.91
C GLY A 46 4.84 10.76 -12.28
N THR A 47 4.79 9.86 -11.30
CA THR A 47 4.79 8.41 -11.54
C THR A 47 3.48 7.95 -12.17
N PHE A 48 2.32 8.34 -11.62
CA PHE A 48 1.02 7.96 -12.18
C PHE A 48 0.70 8.66 -13.51
N SER A 49 1.25 9.86 -13.76
CA SER A 49 1.03 10.56 -15.03
C SER A 49 1.63 9.85 -16.25
N LYS A 50 2.68 9.02 -16.06
CA LYS A 50 3.31 8.29 -17.17
C LYS A 50 2.36 7.29 -17.81
N ASP A 51 1.47 6.71 -17.01
CA ASP A 51 0.54 5.66 -17.42
C ASP A 51 -0.85 5.93 -16.82
N LEU A 52 -1.33 7.14 -17.09
CA LEU A 52 -2.57 7.66 -16.52
C LEU A 52 -3.79 6.81 -16.88
N ILE A 53 -3.85 6.31 -18.12
CA ILE A 53 -5.00 5.52 -18.60
C ILE A 53 -5.11 4.19 -17.82
N PRO A 54 -4.05 3.34 -17.76
CA PRO A 54 -4.07 2.17 -16.88
C PRO A 54 -4.34 2.52 -15.42
N ALA A 55 -3.68 3.53 -14.85
CA ALA A 55 -3.88 3.88 -13.45
C ALA A 55 -5.33 4.29 -13.12
N MET A 56 -5.96 5.07 -14.01
CA MET A 56 -7.36 5.49 -13.85
C MET A 56 -8.34 4.34 -14.01
N ASN A 57 -8.12 3.46 -14.98
CA ASN A 57 -8.92 2.25 -15.14
C ASN A 57 -8.79 1.35 -13.90
N SER A 58 -7.57 1.13 -13.38
CA SER A 58 -7.35 0.38 -12.15
C SER A 58 -8.12 1.00 -10.98
N ALA A 59 -8.21 2.34 -10.89
CA ALA A 59 -8.99 3.01 -9.85
C ALA A 59 -10.52 2.82 -9.98
N LEU A 60 -11.02 2.53 -11.19
CA LEU A 60 -12.43 2.22 -11.42
C LEU A 60 -12.74 0.74 -11.19
N TRP A 61 -11.82 -0.16 -11.56
CA TRP A 61 -11.97 -1.60 -11.38
C TRP A 61 -11.73 -2.06 -9.95
N TYR A 62 -10.76 -1.43 -9.27
CA TYR A 62 -10.31 -1.86 -7.95
C TYR A 62 -10.58 -0.80 -6.88
N ARG A 63 -11.38 -1.19 -5.89
CA ARG A 63 -11.72 -0.32 -4.75
C ARG A 63 -10.50 0.09 -3.93
N TRP A 64 -9.55 -0.83 -3.75
CA TRP A 64 -8.34 -0.60 -2.96
C TRP A 64 -7.41 0.47 -3.55
N MET A 65 -7.45 0.68 -4.87
CA MET A 65 -6.59 1.64 -5.55
C MET A 65 -6.85 3.08 -5.10
N ILE A 66 -8.09 3.42 -4.74
CA ILE A 66 -8.45 4.76 -4.25
C ILE A 66 -7.90 5.00 -2.83
N SER A 67 -7.84 3.97 -1.99
CA SER A 67 -7.33 4.10 -0.62
C SER A 67 -5.85 4.51 -0.59
N TYR A 68 -5.08 4.28 -1.66
CA TYR A 68 -3.71 4.79 -1.77
C TYR A 68 -3.60 6.32 -1.75
N PHE A 69 -4.65 7.07 -2.11
CA PHE A 69 -4.63 8.54 -1.95
C PHE A 69 -4.48 8.96 -0.48
N CYS A 70 -4.85 8.10 0.47
CA CYS A 70 -4.71 8.33 1.90
C CYS A 70 -3.27 8.18 2.43
N CYS A 71 -2.30 7.76 1.60
CA CYS A 71 -0.89 7.56 2.01
C CYS A 71 -0.26 8.83 2.63
N HIS A 72 -0.69 10.02 2.20
CA HIS A 72 -0.27 11.30 2.76
C HIS A 72 -0.72 11.47 4.21
N GLY A 73 -1.95 11.07 4.51
CA GLY A 73 -2.49 11.08 5.87
C GLY A 73 -1.83 10.04 6.76
N PHE A 74 -1.45 8.89 6.19
CA PHE A 74 -0.64 7.89 6.88
C PHE A 74 0.74 8.45 7.26
N MET A 75 1.45 9.08 6.32
CA MET A 75 2.75 9.72 6.61
C MET A 75 2.62 10.77 7.71
N ASP A 76 1.62 11.65 7.61
CA ASP A 76 1.41 12.74 8.58
C ASP A 76 1.21 12.22 10.01
N LYS A 77 0.53 11.08 10.17
CA LYS A 77 0.35 10.41 11.47
C LYS A 77 1.66 9.84 12.02
N ASN A 78 2.49 9.24 11.16
CA ASN A 78 3.74 8.59 11.57
C ASN A 78 4.84 9.58 11.96
N ILE A 79 4.78 10.82 11.48
CA ILE A 79 5.79 11.85 11.77
C ILE A 79 5.40 12.78 12.93
N LEU A 80 4.25 12.57 13.59
CA LEU A 80 3.78 13.43 14.69
C LEU A 80 4.81 13.54 15.82
N GLY A 81 5.07 14.77 16.26
CA GLY A 81 6.01 15.08 17.33
C GLY A 81 7.50 15.00 16.95
N LEU A 82 7.84 14.49 15.76
CA LEU A 82 9.24 14.38 15.32
C LEU A 82 9.81 15.74 14.93
N ARG A 83 11.07 15.99 15.31
CA ARG A 83 11.79 17.26 15.04
C ARG A 83 13.25 16.98 14.69
N GLY A 84 13.90 17.95 14.04
CA GLY A 84 15.32 17.87 13.69
C GLY A 84 15.68 16.66 12.82
N SER A 85 16.71 15.91 13.23
CA SER A 85 17.23 14.76 12.47
C SER A 85 16.21 13.65 12.27
N ASN A 86 15.39 13.37 13.29
CA ASN A 86 14.41 12.28 13.26
C ASN A 86 13.33 12.54 12.21
N LEU A 87 12.93 13.80 12.06
CA LEU A 87 11.98 14.22 11.03
C LEU A 87 12.55 13.99 9.63
N ARG A 88 13.78 14.42 9.38
CA ARG A 88 14.46 14.25 8.07
C ARG A 88 14.63 12.79 7.70
N MET A 89 15.09 11.97 8.64
CA MET A 89 15.26 10.54 8.42
C MET A 89 13.93 9.85 8.08
N SER A 90 12.85 10.24 8.77
CA SER A 90 11.52 9.66 8.53
C SER A 90 10.97 10.02 7.15
N HIS A 91 11.16 11.27 6.68
CA HIS A 91 10.77 11.66 5.33
C HIS A 91 11.59 10.94 4.25
N GLU A 92 12.91 10.84 4.39
CA GLU A 92 13.76 10.14 3.41
C GLU A 92 13.38 8.66 3.29
N LEU A 93 13.14 7.98 4.42
CA LEU A 93 12.73 6.58 4.44
C LEU A 93 11.33 6.40 3.81
N THR A 94 10.36 7.23 4.20
CA THR A 94 8.99 7.15 3.68
C THR A 94 8.92 7.47 2.18
N TYR A 95 9.72 8.44 1.72
CA TYR A 95 9.77 8.82 0.31
C TYR A 95 10.21 7.66 -0.58
N GLN A 96 11.24 6.90 -0.17
CA GLN A 96 11.70 5.74 -0.94
C GLN A 96 10.66 4.63 -0.98
N ILE A 97 9.99 4.37 0.14
CA ILE A 97 8.91 3.37 0.22
C ILE A 97 7.76 3.76 -0.72
N PHE A 98 7.27 5.00 -0.64
CA PHE A 98 6.18 5.46 -1.48
C PHE A 98 6.54 5.51 -2.96
N ARG A 99 7.79 5.87 -3.30
CA ARG A 99 8.27 5.80 -4.68
C ARG A 99 8.25 4.38 -5.21
N TYR A 100 8.78 3.43 -4.43
CA TYR A 100 8.78 2.01 -4.79
C TYR A 100 7.35 1.49 -4.99
N VAL A 101 6.44 1.77 -4.05
CA VAL A 101 5.04 1.34 -4.17
C VAL A 101 4.36 1.97 -5.38
N ALA A 102 4.54 3.26 -5.64
CA ALA A 102 3.95 3.93 -6.80
C ALA A 102 4.45 3.36 -8.14
N GLU A 103 5.76 3.08 -8.26
CA GLU A 103 6.34 2.46 -9.45
C GLU A 103 5.78 1.05 -9.67
N ASN A 104 5.63 0.25 -8.61
CA ASN A 104 5.05 -1.09 -8.73
C ASN A 104 3.55 -1.07 -9.00
N LEU A 105 2.77 -0.11 -8.49
CA LEU A 105 1.35 0.03 -8.80
C LEU A 105 1.10 0.34 -10.27
N VAL A 106 1.96 1.16 -10.87
CA VAL A 106 1.94 1.43 -12.32
C VAL A 106 2.28 0.16 -13.10
N LEU A 107 3.32 -0.57 -12.68
CA LEU A 107 3.72 -1.82 -13.32
C LEU A 107 2.60 -2.88 -13.27
N LEU A 108 1.97 -3.02 -12.11
CA LEU A 108 0.84 -3.92 -11.88
C LEU A 108 -0.38 -3.52 -12.72
N SER A 109 -0.67 -2.22 -12.84
CA SER A 109 -1.74 -1.73 -13.72
C SER A 109 -1.49 -2.01 -15.21
N LYS A 110 -0.22 -2.10 -15.63
CA LYS A 110 0.16 -2.48 -17.01
C LYS A 110 0.09 -3.97 -17.25
N ALA A 111 0.50 -4.77 -16.26
CA ALA A 111 0.53 -6.22 -16.36
C ALA A 111 -0.87 -6.84 -16.24
N ASP A 112 -1.82 -6.11 -15.64
CA ASP A 112 -3.19 -6.58 -15.47
C ASP A 112 -3.90 -6.84 -16.81
N ARG A 113 -4.31 -8.11 -17.00
CA ARG A 113 -5.05 -8.54 -18.19
C ARG A 113 -6.39 -7.85 -18.35
N LYS A 114 -6.99 -7.34 -17.26
CA LYS A 114 -8.28 -6.62 -17.30
C LYS A 114 -8.16 -5.20 -17.85
N ASN A 115 -6.95 -4.62 -17.89
CA ASN A 115 -6.77 -3.18 -18.13
C ASN A 115 -6.08 -2.84 -19.47
N GLY A 116 -5.12 -3.64 -19.94
CA GLY A 116 -4.43 -3.31 -21.20
C GLY A 116 -3.23 -4.19 -21.57
N ASN A 117 -3.33 -5.48 -21.26
CA ASN A 117 -2.28 -6.51 -21.28
C ASN A 117 -1.06 -6.33 -22.23
N SER A 118 0.14 -6.48 -21.66
CA SER A 118 1.36 -6.87 -22.39
C SER A 118 1.66 -8.35 -22.12
N ASP A 119 1.34 -9.22 -23.07
CA ASP A 119 1.59 -10.66 -22.96
C ASP A 119 3.08 -10.99 -22.73
N GLU A 120 3.97 -10.17 -23.27
CA GLU A 120 5.41 -10.30 -23.11
C GLU A 120 5.84 -10.02 -21.66
N LEU A 121 5.29 -8.97 -21.04
CA LEU A 121 5.55 -8.65 -19.64
C LEU A 121 5.04 -9.76 -18.72
N ASN A 122 3.84 -10.29 -18.99
CA ASN A 122 3.26 -11.37 -18.19
C ASN A 122 4.05 -12.69 -18.27
N ARG A 123 4.71 -12.99 -19.40
CA ARG A 123 5.58 -14.17 -19.53
C ARG A 123 6.85 -14.08 -18.67
N MET A 124 7.38 -12.88 -18.48
CA MET A 124 8.57 -12.66 -17.66
C MET A 124 8.22 -12.40 -16.18
N MET A 125 6.95 -12.20 -15.87
CA MET A 125 6.51 -11.87 -14.52
C MET A 125 6.21 -13.12 -13.70
N VAL A 126 6.81 -13.20 -12.52
CA VAL A 126 6.51 -14.20 -11.50
C VAL A 126 5.94 -13.49 -10.29
N THR A 127 4.75 -13.92 -9.87
CA THR A 127 4.09 -13.37 -8.70
C THR A 127 4.50 -14.14 -7.45
N PHE A 128 4.50 -13.47 -6.30
CA PHE A 128 4.70 -14.12 -5.02
C PHE A 128 3.77 -13.58 -3.96
N ASP A 129 3.57 -14.42 -2.95
CA ASP A 129 2.96 -14.08 -1.67
C ASP A 129 3.75 -12.93 -0.98
N GLU A 130 3.03 -12.10 -0.23
CA GLU A 130 3.49 -10.85 0.38
C GLU A 130 4.72 -10.99 1.29
N MET A 131 4.90 -12.14 1.95
CA MET A 131 6.03 -12.38 2.86
C MET A 131 7.08 -13.34 2.28
N THR A 132 6.93 -13.76 1.03
CA THR A 132 7.93 -14.57 0.36
C THR A 132 9.19 -13.74 0.10
N MET A 133 10.35 -14.35 0.36
CA MET A 133 11.64 -13.68 0.22
C MET A 133 11.93 -13.30 -1.24
N GLY A 134 11.65 -12.05 -1.63
CA GLY A 134 11.86 -11.55 -2.99
C GLY A 134 13.32 -11.64 -3.49
N GLN A 135 14.29 -11.83 -2.59
CA GLN A 135 15.70 -12.05 -2.92
C GLN A 135 15.92 -13.29 -3.80
N ILE A 136 15.01 -14.26 -3.78
CA ILE A 136 15.07 -15.42 -4.67
C ILE A 136 15.09 -15.02 -6.15
N MET A 137 14.48 -13.88 -6.50
CA MET A 137 14.48 -13.34 -7.86
C MET A 137 15.82 -12.75 -8.29
N ALA A 138 16.73 -12.44 -7.36
CA ALA A 138 18.07 -11.98 -7.71
C ALA A 138 18.89 -13.04 -8.46
N GLY A 139 18.50 -14.32 -8.35
CA GLY A 139 19.10 -15.42 -9.11
C GLY A 139 18.59 -15.54 -10.55
N PHE A 140 17.52 -14.82 -10.92
CA PHE A 140 16.86 -14.93 -12.22
C PHE A 140 16.77 -13.55 -12.89
N PRO A 141 17.82 -13.11 -13.61
CA PRO A 141 17.89 -11.74 -14.15
C PRO A 141 16.86 -11.46 -15.25
N ASP A 142 16.36 -12.50 -15.92
CA ASP A 142 15.36 -12.39 -16.99
C ASP A 142 13.92 -12.39 -16.46
N LEU A 143 13.72 -12.61 -15.16
CA LEU A 143 12.39 -12.63 -14.53
C LEU A 143 12.16 -11.38 -13.70
N CYS A 144 10.95 -10.83 -13.83
CA CYS A 144 10.47 -9.75 -13.00
C CYS A 144 9.58 -10.32 -11.90
N GLY A 145 10.05 -10.23 -10.67
CA GLY A 145 9.28 -10.71 -9.54
C GLY A 145 8.47 -9.60 -8.86
N ILE A 146 7.18 -9.81 -8.63
CA ILE A 146 6.30 -8.84 -7.96
C ILE A 146 5.50 -9.50 -6.84
N PRO A 147 5.46 -8.90 -5.64
CA PRO A 147 4.58 -9.37 -4.58
C PRO A 147 3.13 -9.00 -4.91
N HIS A 148 2.32 -10.01 -5.15
CA HIS A 148 1.02 -9.85 -5.80
C HIS A 148 -0.07 -9.33 -4.85
N GLN A 149 -0.10 -9.85 -3.62
CA GLN A 149 -1.08 -9.49 -2.58
C GLN A 149 -0.61 -8.29 -1.74
N LEU A 150 0.71 -8.09 -1.65
CA LEU A 150 1.33 -7.03 -0.85
C LEU A 150 0.81 -5.64 -1.22
N LEU A 151 0.79 -5.33 -2.52
CA LEU A 151 0.35 -4.01 -2.97
C LEU A 151 -1.17 -3.88 -2.81
N PRO A 152 -2.01 -4.72 -3.41
CA PRO A 152 -3.46 -4.50 -3.41
C PRO A 152 -4.12 -4.52 -2.02
N MET A 153 -3.62 -5.35 -1.10
CA MET A 153 -4.29 -5.63 0.16
C MET A 153 -3.44 -5.36 1.39
N PHE A 154 -2.26 -5.98 1.52
CA PHE A 154 -1.44 -5.86 2.74
C PHE A 154 -1.11 -4.40 3.07
N LEU A 155 -0.46 -3.68 2.15
CA LEU A 155 -0.07 -2.28 2.37
C LEU A 155 -1.26 -1.35 2.49
N VAL A 156 -2.34 -1.62 1.76
CA VAL A 156 -3.56 -0.80 1.85
C VAL A 156 -4.22 -0.96 3.21
N SER A 157 -4.17 -2.15 3.81
CA SER A 157 -4.68 -2.40 5.16
C SER A 157 -3.95 -1.57 6.23
N GLU A 158 -2.66 -1.28 6.02
CA GLU A 158 -1.87 -0.41 6.91
C GLU A 158 -2.24 1.08 6.76
N ILE A 159 -2.65 1.49 5.56
CA ILE A 159 -3.03 2.88 5.25
C ILE A 159 -4.48 3.16 5.70
N ASP A 160 -5.39 2.26 5.34
CA ASP A 160 -6.83 2.37 5.55
C ASP A 160 -7.44 1.00 5.89
N GLN A 161 -7.53 0.70 7.19
CA GLN A 161 -8.07 -0.57 7.68
C GLN A 161 -9.53 -0.82 7.28
N LEU A 162 -10.31 0.23 6.98
CA LEU A 162 -11.73 0.08 6.63
C LEU A 162 -11.93 -0.45 5.21
N VAL A 163 -10.90 -0.39 4.36
CA VAL A 163 -10.94 -0.95 3.00
C VAL A 163 -11.07 -2.48 3.01
N CYS A 164 -10.60 -3.14 4.08
CA CYS A 164 -10.56 -4.59 4.20
C CYS A 164 -11.95 -5.21 4.47
N ILE A 165 -12.85 -4.46 5.12
CA ILE A 165 -14.18 -4.92 5.56
C ILE A 165 -14.97 -5.65 4.46
N PRO A 166 -15.19 -5.08 3.26
CA PRO A 166 -15.95 -5.75 2.21
C PRO A 166 -15.31 -7.06 1.73
N TYR A 167 -13.98 -7.19 1.80
CA TYR A 167 -13.29 -8.42 1.40
C TYR A 167 -13.39 -9.49 2.48
N ILE A 168 -13.29 -9.10 3.76
CA ILE A 168 -13.49 -10.00 4.90
C ILE A 168 -14.91 -10.58 4.86
N ASP A 169 -15.92 -9.74 4.68
CA ASP A 169 -17.33 -10.17 4.58
C ASP A 169 -17.56 -11.15 3.41
N ALA A 170 -16.88 -10.92 2.27
CA ALA A 170 -16.95 -11.80 1.11
C ALA A 170 -16.34 -13.19 1.38
N VAL A 171 -15.19 -13.27 2.05
CA VAL A 171 -14.55 -14.57 2.35
C VAL A 171 -15.26 -15.32 3.47
N GLU A 172 -15.79 -14.60 4.48
CA GLU A 172 -16.58 -15.21 5.55
C GLU A 172 -17.89 -15.79 4.99
N SER A 173 -18.53 -15.07 4.07
CA SER A 173 -19.70 -15.57 3.32
C SER A 173 -19.36 -16.78 2.43
N TYR A 174 -18.13 -16.89 1.95
CA TYR A 174 -17.63 -18.04 1.19
C TYR A 174 -17.39 -19.28 2.06
N GLY A 175 -17.31 -19.09 3.40
CA GLY A 175 -17.19 -20.17 4.38
C GLY A 175 -15.91 -20.12 5.23
N LEU A 176 -15.11 -19.04 5.14
CA LEU A 176 -13.99 -18.85 6.04
C LEU A 176 -14.47 -18.49 7.45
N PRO A 177 -13.96 -19.11 8.52
CA PRO A 177 -14.35 -18.75 9.88
C PRO A 177 -13.81 -17.37 10.26
N ALA A 178 -14.59 -16.61 11.05
CA ALA A 178 -14.27 -15.23 11.45
C ALA A 178 -13.16 -15.12 12.52
N ASP A 179 -12.54 -16.23 12.93
CA ASP A 179 -11.45 -16.27 13.90
C ASP A 179 -10.05 -16.15 13.27
N THR A 180 -9.98 -15.96 11.94
CA THR A 180 -8.74 -15.77 11.20
C THR A 180 -8.24 -14.31 11.25
N CYS A 181 -6.94 -14.12 10.99
CA CYS A 181 -6.35 -12.79 10.94
C CYS A 181 -7.02 -11.94 9.83
N PRO A 182 -7.37 -10.68 10.08
CA PRO A 182 -8.11 -9.86 9.11
C PRO A 182 -7.31 -9.56 7.83
N VAL A 183 -5.98 -9.51 7.91
CA VAL A 183 -5.10 -9.26 6.75
C VAL A 183 -5.24 -10.38 5.71
N PRO A 184 -4.90 -11.64 6.01
CA PRO A 184 -5.03 -12.71 5.03
C PRO A 184 -6.48 -13.04 4.69
N SER A 185 -7.43 -12.77 5.60
CA SER A 185 -8.87 -12.91 5.29
C SER A 185 -9.27 -11.91 4.20
N SER A 186 -8.78 -10.67 4.27
CA SER A 186 -9.05 -9.67 3.25
C SER A 186 -8.34 -9.97 1.92
N GLU A 187 -7.16 -10.60 1.93
CA GLU A 187 -6.45 -11.06 0.74
C GLU A 187 -7.20 -12.20 0.04
N CYS A 188 -7.65 -13.20 0.80
CA CYS A 188 -8.51 -14.26 0.30
C CYS A 188 -9.82 -13.71 -0.24
N GLY A 189 -10.44 -12.76 0.48
CA GLY A 189 -11.65 -12.09 0.04
C GLY A 189 -11.48 -11.36 -1.28
N ALA A 190 -10.34 -10.69 -1.46
CA ALA A 190 -10.00 -10.04 -2.72
C ALA A 190 -9.86 -11.06 -3.87
N LEU A 191 -9.33 -12.27 -3.62
CA LEU A 191 -9.32 -13.35 -4.60
C LEU A 191 -10.74 -13.86 -4.91
N VAL A 192 -11.55 -14.14 -3.89
CA VAL A 192 -12.93 -14.66 -4.03
C VAL A 192 -13.79 -13.75 -4.91
N ILE A 193 -13.65 -12.44 -4.80
CA ILE A 193 -14.41 -11.47 -5.61
C ILE A 193 -13.64 -10.97 -6.84
N ASN A 194 -12.49 -11.58 -7.17
CA ASN A 194 -11.66 -11.24 -8.32
C ASN A 194 -11.21 -9.76 -8.35
N ALA A 195 -10.89 -9.21 -7.18
CA ALA A 195 -10.40 -7.84 -6.96
C ALA A 195 -8.87 -7.73 -6.93
N LEU A 196 -8.14 -8.81 -7.23
CA LEU A 196 -6.72 -8.75 -7.53
C LEU A 196 -6.46 -8.63 -9.05
N PRO A 197 -5.35 -8.00 -9.46
CA PRO A 197 -4.89 -7.95 -10.85
C PRO A 197 -4.66 -9.35 -11.45
N ASP A 198 -5.09 -9.59 -12.67
CA ASP A 198 -4.77 -10.86 -13.34
C ASP A 198 -3.44 -10.71 -14.08
N MET A 199 -2.35 -11.25 -13.51
CA MET A 199 -1.00 -11.08 -14.05
C MET A 199 -0.05 -12.21 -13.64
N GLY A 200 1.07 -12.32 -14.37
CA GLY A 200 2.13 -13.29 -14.12
C GLY A 200 1.97 -14.63 -14.84
N SER A 201 3.05 -15.40 -14.80
CA SER A 201 3.18 -16.74 -15.40
C SER A 201 3.16 -17.88 -14.37
N GLY A 202 3.33 -17.54 -13.09
CA GLY A 202 3.31 -18.47 -11.97
C GLY A 202 3.34 -17.72 -10.65
N PHE A 203 2.89 -18.40 -9.58
CA PHE A 203 2.80 -17.85 -8.24
C PHE A 203 3.67 -18.66 -7.27
N ILE A 204 4.52 -17.98 -6.50
CA ILE A 204 5.35 -18.59 -5.45
C ILE A 204 4.74 -18.24 -4.09
N SER A 205 4.30 -19.26 -3.38
CA SER A 205 3.74 -19.15 -2.03
C SER A 205 4.72 -19.63 -0.96
N SER A 206 4.55 -19.14 0.25
CA SER A 206 5.21 -19.61 1.46
C SER A 206 4.22 -19.62 2.62
N SER A 207 4.46 -20.44 3.64
CA SER A 207 3.70 -20.41 4.90
C SER A 207 4.19 -19.32 5.87
N MET A 208 5.04 -18.42 5.40
CA MET A 208 5.56 -17.30 6.19
C MET A 208 4.61 -16.10 6.07
N PRO A 209 4.36 -15.33 7.15
CA PRO A 209 4.98 -15.44 8.47
C PRO A 209 4.23 -16.40 9.40
N CYS A 210 3.04 -16.84 9.01
CA CYS A 210 2.15 -17.71 9.78
C CYS A 210 1.20 -18.46 8.86
N ASP A 211 0.43 -19.40 9.42
CA ASP A 211 -0.55 -20.20 8.69
C ASP A 211 -1.63 -19.36 8.00
N GLY A 212 -1.82 -18.10 8.41
CA GLY A 212 -2.67 -17.14 7.70
C GLY A 212 -2.29 -16.95 6.23
N SER A 213 -1.00 -16.94 5.87
CA SER A 213 -0.56 -16.75 4.48
C SER A 213 -0.83 -17.99 3.61
N THR A 214 -0.89 -19.19 4.21
CA THR A 214 -1.30 -20.39 3.47
C THR A 214 -2.74 -20.28 2.96
N MET A 215 -3.60 -19.61 3.72
CA MET A 215 -4.97 -19.32 3.34
C MET A 215 -4.99 -18.41 2.10
N ALA A 216 -4.26 -17.30 2.13
CA ALA A 216 -4.16 -16.33 1.03
C ALA A 216 -3.62 -16.96 -0.26
N SER A 217 -2.82 -18.01 -0.14
CA SER A 217 -2.17 -18.69 -1.25
C SER A 217 -2.92 -19.92 -1.80
N SER A 218 -3.95 -20.40 -1.11
CA SER A 218 -4.64 -21.66 -1.46
C SER A 218 -5.94 -21.50 -2.25
N TYR A 219 -6.47 -20.27 -2.34
CA TYR A 219 -7.70 -19.92 -3.07
C TYR A 219 -7.37 -19.35 -4.46
#